data_AF-A0A7J2I4F1-F1
#
_entry.id   AF-A0A7J2I4F1-F1
#
_cell.length_a   1.000
_cell.length_b   1.000
_cell.length_c   1.000
_cell.angle_alpha   90.00
_cell.angle_beta   90.00
_cell.angle_gamma   90.00
#
_symmetry.space_group_name_H-M   'P 1'
#
loop_
_entity.id
_entity.type
_entity.pdbx_description
1 polymer ?
#
loop_
_entity_poly.entity_id
_entity_poly.type
_entity_poly.pdbx_seq_one_letter_code
_entity_poly.pdbx_strand_id
1 'polypeptide(L)' 'MPSKFVRPGNKVVHIRCRRCGRRAYHVRKKVCAACGFGRSKKIRRYSWQNKKVNRVRIK' A
#
# COMPACT_ATOMS: atom_id res chain seq x y z
N MET A 1 -8.44 34.16 -8.62
CA MET A 1 -9.00 33.03 -7.83
C MET A 1 -7.84 32.19 -7.28
N PRO A 2 -7.53 32.16 -5.97
CA PRO A 2 -6.39 31.39 -5.48
C PRO A 2 -6.75 29.91 -5.39
N SER A 3 -6.20 29.09 -6.28
CA SER A 3 -6.24 27.64 -6.21
C SER A 3 -5.42 27.16 -5.00
N LYS A 4 -6.07 26.96 -3.85
CA LYS A 4 -5.40 26.52 -2.60
C LYS A 4 -4.97 25.05 -2.68
N PHE A 5 -3.94 24.75 -3.45
CA PHE A 5 -3.21 23.48 -3.34
C PHE A 5 -2.35 23.51 -2.07
N VAL A 6 -2.90 23.04 -0.96
CA VAL A 6 -2.14 22.86 0.29
C VAL A 6 -1.16 21.72 0.07
N ARG A 7 0.14 21.98 0.22
CA ARG A 7 1.17 20.94 0.12
C ARG A 7 0.94 19.90 1.22
N PRO A 8 0.80 18.61 0.89
CA PRO A 8 0.70 17.58 1.92
C PRO A 8 1.99 17.56 2.75
N GLY A 9 1.85 17.54 4.08
CA GLY A 9 3.01 17.57 4.97
C GLY A 9 3.98 16.41 4.70
N ASN A 10 5.28 16.63 4.94
CA ASN A 10 6.41 15.74 4.61
C ASN A 10 6.47 14.41 5.42
N LYS A 11 5.35 13.94 5.99
CA LYS A 11 5.33 12.74 6.82
C LYS A 11 5.31 11.49 5.95
N VAL A 12 6.33 10.64 6.09
CA VAL A 12 6.39 9.36 5.38
C VAL A 12 5.37 8.39 5.96
N VAL A 13 4.27 8.17 5.23
CA VAL A 13 3.20 7.25 5.65
C VAL A 13 3.53 5.79 5.30
N HIS A 14 4.18 5.56 4.15
CA HIS A 14 4.41 4.24 3.58
C HIS A 14 5.91 3.94 3.38
N ILE A 15 6.36 2.81 3.93
CA ILE A 15 7.71 2.26 3.77
C ILE A 15 7.68 0.94 2.99
N ARG A 16 8.87 0.39 2.70
CA ARG A 16 9.03 -0.89 2.02
C ARG A 16 8.52 -2.02 2.91
N CYS A 17 7.64 -2.85 2.38
CA CYS A 17 7.11 -4.01 3.07
C CYS A 17 8.12 -5.16 3.04
N ARG A 18 8.41 -5.73 4.20
CA ARG A 18 9.32 -6.89 4.36
C ARG A 18 8.84 -8.15 3.63
N ARG A 19 7.53 -8.34 3.44
CA ARG A 19 6.97 -9.53 2.77
C ARG A 19 6.91 -9.42 1.25
N CYS A 20 6.46 -8.29 0.71
CA CYS A 20 6.21 -8.13 -0.72
C CYS A 20 7.13 -7.16 -1.44
N GLY A 21 8.08 -6.53 -0.74
CA GLY A 21 9.05 -5.58 -1.31
C GLY A 21 8.47 -4.25 -1.80
N ARG A 22 7.14 -4.05 -1.73
CA ARG A 22 6.45 -2.83 -2.19
C ARG A 22 6.48 -1.75 -1.12
N ARG A 23 6.58 -0.48 -1.54
CA ARG A 23 6.42 0.70 -0.66
C ARG A 23 4.95 0.91 -0.29
N ALA A 24 4.40 -0.04 0.44
CA ALA A 24 2.98 -0.10 0.77
C ALA A 24 2.75 -0.48 2.24
N TYR A 25 3.80 -0.52 3.06
CA TYR A 25 3.67 -0.80 4.48
C TYR A 25 3.45 0.51 5.25
N HIS A 26 2.30 0.61 5.90
CA HIS A 26 1.94 1.79 6.66
C HIS A 26 2.66 1.78 8.02
N VAL A 27 3.46 2.81 8.30
CA VAL A 27 4.31 2.85 9.50
C VAL A 27 3.47 2.87 10.79
N ARG A 28 2.53 3.83 10.88
CA ARG A 28 1.68 3.97 12.09
C ARG A 28 0.77 2.77 12.34
N LYS A 29 0.08 2.30 11.30
CA LYS A 29 -0.88 1.18 11.41
C LYS A 29 -0.20 -0.19 11.39
N LYS A 30 1.11 -0.27 11.12
CA LYS A 30 1.89 -1.51 11.01
C LYS A 30 1.30 -2.55 10.03
N VAL A 31 0.59 -2.11 8.99
CA VAL A 31 -0.11 -2.97 8.03
C VAL A 31 0.28 -2.63 6.59
N CYS A 32 0.47 -3.66 5.75
CA CYS A 32 0.70 -3.49 4.32
C CYS A 32 -0.61 -3.45 3.52
N ALA A 33 -0.80 -2.36 2.78
CA ALA A 33 -1.94 -2.18 1.87
C ALA A 33 -1.88 -3.13 0.66
N ALA A 34 -0.71 -3.61 0.25
CA ALA A 34 -0.60 -4.50 -0.90
C ALA A 34 -0.91 -5.96 -0.49
N CYS A 35 -0.09 -6.53 0.39
CA CYS A 35 -0.13 -7.96 0.70
C CYS A 35 -0.87 -8.31 1.99
N GLY A 36 -1.30 -7.33 2.79
CA GLY A 36 -1.94 -7.57 4.09
C GLY A 36 -0.96 -7.90 5.23
N PHE A 37 0.36 -7.85 4.99
CA PHE A 37 1.37 -8.10 6.02
C PHE A 37 1.15 -7.23 7.26
N GLY A 38 1.11 -7.85 8.45
CA GLY A 38 0.78 -7.21 9.73
C GLY A 38 -0.69 -7.36 10.16
N ARG A 39 -1.62 -7.50 9.19
CA ARG A 39 -3.04 -7.79 9.47
C ARG A 39 -3.38 -9.27 9.29
N SER A 40 -2.78 -9.92 8.29
CA SER A 40 -3.07 -11.32 7.96
C SER A 40 -1.81 -12.12 7.69
N LYS A 41 -1.86 -13.42 8.03
CA LYS A 41 -0.87 -14.41 7.59
C LYS A 41 -0.98 -14.67 6.08
N LYS A 42 -2.22 -14.71 5.56
CA LYS A 42 -2.53 -14.86 4.13
C LYS A 42 -2.26 -13.60 3.33
N ILE A 43 -1.99 -13.77 2.03
CA ILE A 43 -1.91 -12.69 1.07
C ILE A 43 -3.29 -12.09 0.85
N ARG A 44 -3.38 -10.76 0.99
CA ARG A 44 -4.59 -10.02 0.63
C ARG A 44 -4.86 -10.10 -0.87
N ARG A 45 -6.01 -10.64 -1.24
CA ARG A 45 -6.54 -10.68 -2.61
C ARG A 45 -8.05 -10.43 -2.55
N TYR A 46 -8.55 -9.59 -3.44
CA TYR A 46 -9.99 -9.46 -3.70
C TYR A 46 -10.31 -9.92 -5.11
N SER A 47 -11.56 -10.34 -5.34
CA SER A 47 -12.05 -10.74 -6.66
C SER A 47 -11.93 -9.61 -7.68
N TRP A 48 -12.22 -8.38 -7.27
CA TRP A 48 -12.16 -7.17 -8.10
C TRP A 48 -10.74 -6.60 -8.30
N GLN A 49 -9.70 -7.21 -7.72
CA GLN A 49 -8.34 -6.68 -7.85
C GLN A 49 -7.67 -7.07 -9.17
N ASN A 50 -7.41 -6.06 -10.00
CA ASN A 50 -6.72 -6.23 -11.29
C ASN A 50 -5.23 -6.54 -11.18
N LYS A 51 -4.60 -6.30 -10.01
CA LYS A 51 -3.15 -6.45 -9.82
C LYS A 51 -2.86 -7.39 -8.67
N LYS A 52 -2.04 -8.42 -8.94
CA LYS A 52 -1.51 -9.31 -7.90
C LYS A 52 -0.45 -8.60 -7.04
N VAL A 53 -0.01 -9.27 -5.98
CA VAL A 53 1.05 -8.77 -5.09
C VAL A 53 2.35 -8.50 -5.87
N ASN A 54 2.68 -9.34 -6.85
CA ASN A 54 3.82 -9.22 -7.77
C ASN A 54 3.62 -8.18 -8.90
N ARG A 55 2.60 -7.32 -8.84
CA ARG A 55 2.27 -6.28 -9.85
C ARG A 55 1.87 -6.81 -11.23
N VAL A 56 1.86 -8.12 -11.44
CA VAL A 56 1.32 -8.73 -12.66
C VAL A 56 -0.16 -8.39 -12.74
N ARG A 57 -0.56 -7.81 -13.87
CA ARG A 57 -1.96 -7.53 -14.18
C ARG A 57 -2.64 -8.86 -14.49
N ILE A 58 -3.77 -9.12 -13.84
CA ILE A 58 -4.64 -10.23 -14.23
C ILE A 58 -5.30 -9.77 -15.54
N LYS A 59 -5.05 -10.50 -16.61
CA LYS A 59 -5.62 -10.26 -17.93
C LYS A 59 -7.06 -10.74 -17.93
#